data_AF-A0A7R9ZS25-F1
#
_entry.id   AF-A0A7R9ZS25-F1
#
_cell.length_a   1.000
_cell.length_b   1.000
_cell.length_c   1.000
_cell.angle_alpha   90.00
_cell.angle_beta   90.00
_cell.angle_gamma   90.00
#
_symmetry.space_group_name_H-M   'P 1'
#
loop_
_entity.id
_entity.type
_entity.pdbx_description
1 polymer ?
#
loop_
_entity_poly.entity_id
_entity_poly.type
_entity_poly.pdbx_seq_one_letter_code
_entity_poly.pdbx_strand_id
1 'polypeptide(L)'
;PREDEAWEQYLELHVPLKTGSYGLLTRGMYALQLRTWFREFDRDQFLVLSLEKLKEDGVGATMEKVWEHLGLPNYSIEDDSPRNTREYTENENEIVSYMRRFFEPHNRKLAELLGDDWDGLWQRTNSVEVL
;
A
#
# COMPACT_ATOMS: atom_id res chain seq x y z
N PRO A 1 14.88 10.38 10.97
CA PRO A 1 16.23 10.91 10.67
C PRO A 1 17.19 9.86 10.10
N ARG A 2 17.72 8.91 10.90
CA ARG A 2 18.71 7.93 10.40
C ARG A 2 18.15 6.95 9.36
N GLU A 3 16.90 6.53 9.50
CA GLU A 3 16.26 5.63 8.53
C GLU A 3 15.99 6.34 7.19
N ASP A 4 15.64 7.62 7.24
CA ASP A 4 15.38 8.45 6.06
C ASP A 4 16.69 8.72 5.30
N GLU A 5 17.77 9.04 6.01
CA GLU A 5 19.12 9.19 5.43
C GLU A 5 19.61 7.88 4.78
N ALA A 6 19.42 6.73 5.44
CA ALA A 6 19.78 5.43 4.87
C ALA A 6 18.94 5.12 3.62
N TRP A 7 17.68 5.53 3.59
CA TRP A 7 16.81 5.39 2.43
C TRP A 7 17.23 6.28 1.27
N GLU A 8 17.55 7.55 1.54
CA GLU A 8 18.07 8.48 0.53
C GLU A 8 19.39 7.95 -0.08
N GLN A 9 20.32 7.48 0.76
CA GLN A 9 21.56 6.83 0.29
C GLN A 9 21.28 5.58 -0.55
N TYR A 10 20.32 4.74 -0.14
CA TYR A 10 19.94 3.56 -0.92
C TYR A 10 19.40 3.94 -2.30
N LEU A 11 18.55 4.98 -2.38
CA LEU A 11 18.01 5.48 -3.64
C LEU A 11 19.12 6.04 -4.54
N GLU A 12 20.10 6.74 -3.99
CA GLU A 12 21.22 7.28 -4.77
C GLU A 12 22.17 6.20 -5.29
N LEU A 13 22.47 5.20 -4.45
CA LEU A 13 23.53 4.22 -4.72
C LEU A 13 23.05 2.96 -5.46
N HIS A 14 21.80 2.55 -5.27
CA HIS A 14 21.33 1.21 -5.66
C HIS A 14 20.09 1.21 -6.57
N VAL A 15 19.51 2.37 -6.82
CA VAL A 15 18.27 2.54 -7.59
C VAL A 15 18.62 3.35 -8.85
N PRO A 16 19.01 2.69 -9.96
CA PRO A 16 19.24 3.39 -11.21
C PRO A 16 17.92 3.95 -11.72
N LEU A 17 17.75 5.29 -11.65
CA LEU A 17 16.56 6.07 -12.11
C LEU A 17 16.05 5.78 -13.53
N LYS A 18 16.72 4.88 -14.26
CA LYS A 18 16.46 4.49 -15.65
C LYS A 18 15.64 3.20 -15.79
N THR A 19 15.38 2.45 -14.71
CA THR A 19 14.55 1.23 -14.77
C THR A 19 13.48 1.20 -13.67
N GLY A 20 12.28 0.72 -13.99
CA GLY A 20 11.17 0.62 -13.02
C GLY A 20 11.29 -0.56 -12.03
N SER A 21 12.41 -1.28 -12.05
CA SER A 21 12.61 -2.52 -11.28
C SER A 21 13.60 -2.30 -10.15
N TYR A 22 13.15 -1.66 -9.08
CA TYR A 22 13.87 -1.62 -7.82
C TYR A 22 13.47 -2.82 -6.95
N GLY A 23 14.28 -3.12 -5.93
CA GLY A 23 14.17 -4.35 -5.13
C GLY A 23 12.74 -4.68 -4.71
N LEU A 24 12.34 -5.95 -4.88
CA LEU A 24 10.98 -6.41 -4.56
C LEU A 24 10.57 -6.06 -3.12
N LEU A 25 11.54 -6.08 -2.19
CA LEU A 25 11.30 -5.73 -0.79
C LEU A 25 11.11 -4.23 -0.58
N THR A 26 11.94 -3.40 -1.22
CA THR A 26 11.91 -1.95 -0.99
C THR A 26 10.64 -1.32 -1.53
N ARG A 27 10.05 -1.89 -2.59
CA ARG A 27 8.73 -1.48 -3.09
C ARG A 27 7.62 -1.68 -2.06
N GLY A 28 7.73 -2.66 -1.17
CA GLY A 28 6.78 -2.90 -0.09
C GLY A 28 6.98 -2.01 1.13
N MET A 29 8.06 -1.20 1.19
CA MET A 29 8.31 -0.30 2.31
C MET A 29 7.60 1.04 2.12
N TYR A 30 6.26 1.03 2.16
CA TYR A 30 5.45 2.19 1.77
C TYR A 30 5.68 3.42 2.64
N ALA A 31 5.88 3.27 3.95
CA ALA A 31 6.11 4.40 4.85
C ALA A 31 7.37 5.19 4.44
N LEU A 32 8.45 4.51 4.06
CA LEU A 32 9.69 5.16 3.60
C LEU A 32 9.48 5.97 2.32
N GLN A 33 8.70 5.42 1.39
CA GLN A 33 8.37 6.10 0.15
C GLN A 33 7.49 7.33 0.40
N LEU A 34 6.42 7.17 1.19
CA LEU A 34 5.45 8.24 1.47
C LEU A 34 6.05 9.39 2.28
N ARG A 35 6.98 9.13 3.21
CA ARG A 35 7.63 10.18 4.01
C ARG A 35 8.35 11.22 3.16
N THR A 36 8.94 10.82 2.04
CA THR A 36 9.56 11.77 1.10
C THR A 36 8.50 12.64 0.45
N TRP A 37 7.39 12.07 0.00
CA TRP A 37 6.28 12.83 -0.60
C TRP A 37 5.64 13.81 0.39
N PHE A 38 5.36 13.37 1.62
CA PHE A 38 4.76 14.22 2.67
C PHE A 38 5.70 15.29 3.22
N ARG A 39 6.98 15.27 2.86
CA ARG A 39 7.94 16.35 3.18
C ARG A 39 7.79 17.52 2.21
N GLU A 40 7.45 17.23 0.96
CA GLU A 40 7.44 18.18 -0.14
C GLU A 40 6.03 18.67 -0.50
N PHE A 41 5.00 17.90 -0.17
CA PHE A 41 3.60 18.18 -0.50
C PHE A 41 2.70 18.02 0.72
N ASP A 42 1.61 18.79 0.74
CA ASP A 42 0.64 18.72 1.83
C ASP A 42 -0.10 17.37 1.80
N ARG A 43 -0.37 16.83 2.99
CA ARG A 43 -0.94 15.47 3.13
C ARG A 43 -2.35 15.34 2.57
N ASP A 44 -3.12 16.42 2.60
CA ASP A 44 -4.47 16.50 2.05
C ASP A 44 -4.52 16.38 0.52
N GLN A 45 -3.39 16.52 -0.16
CA GLN A 45 -3.30 16.27 -1.61
C GLN A 45 -3.26 14.78 -1.94
N PHE A 46 -3.03 13.90 -0.96
CA PHE A 46 -2.90 12.46 -1.17
C PHE A 46 -4.14 11.70 -0.71
N LEU A 47 -4.65 10.85 -1.60
CA LEU A 47 -5.59 9.80 -1.25
C LEU A 47 -4.87 8.45 -1.32
N VAL A 48 -4.74 7.78 -0.17
CA VAL A 48 -4.15 6.44 -0.10
C VAL A 48 -5.26 5.42 0.05
N LEU A 49 -5.31 4.46 -0.87
CA LEU A 49 -6.32 3.40 -0.91
C LEU A 49 -5.67 2.03 -0.78
N SER A 50 -6.40 1.07 -0.22
CA SER A 50 -5.97 -0.33 -0.09
C SER A 50 -6.92 -1.24 -0.85
N LEU A 51 -6.39 -2.31 -1.45
CA LEU A 51 -7.23 -3.30 -2.13
C LEU A 51 -8.06 -4.14 -1.16
N GLU A 52 -7.59 -4.32 0.07
CA GLU A 52 -8.30 -5.02 1.15
C GLU A 52 -9.62 -4.31 1.46
N LYS A 53 -9.56 -3.00 1.76
CA LYS A 53 -10.77 -2.19 1.96
C LYS A 53 -11.61 -2.04 0.70
N LEU A 54 -11.00 -1.97 -0.49
CA LEU A 54 -11.77 -1.96 -1.74
C LEU A 54 -12.62 -3.22 -1.88
N LYS A 55 -12.09 -4.38 -1.48
CA LYS A 55 -12.82 -5.65 -1.48
C LYS A 55 -13.90 -5.68 -0.40
N GLU A 56 -13.65 -5.10 0.77
CA GLU A 56 -14.60 -5.05 1.90
C GLU A 56 -15.73 -4.03 1.68
N ASP A 57 -15.39 -2.79 1.32
CA ASP A 57 -16.32 -1.66 1.13
C ASP A 57 -17.00 -1.68 -0.25
N GLY A 58 -16.38 -2.35 -1.24
CA GLY A 58 -16.83 -2.38 -2.63
C GLY A 58 -16.30 -1.21 -3.49
N VAL A 59 -16.42 -1.36 -4.81
CA VAL A 59 -15.90 -0.40 -5.80
C VAL A 59 -16.63 0.94 -5.73
N GLY A 60 -17.95 0.93 -5.59
CA GLY A 60 -18.75 2.16 -5.53
C GLY A 60 -18.34 3.09 -4.37
N ALA A 61 -18.29 2.55 -3.14
CA ALA A 61 -17.90 3.31 -1.96
C ALA A 61 -16.45 3.81 -2.02
N THR A 62 -15.55 3.02 -2.60
CA THR A 62 -14.15 3.45 -2.78
C THR A 62 -14.04 4.57 -3.83
N MET A 63 -14.79 4.48 -4.92
CA MET A 63 -14.78 5.51 -5.96
C MET A 63 -15.44 6.81 -5.51
N GLU A 64 -16.41 6.77 -4.61
CA GLU A 64 -16.95 7.98 -3.97
C GLU A 64 -15.85 8.78 -3.24
N LYS A 65 -14.98 8.10 -2.48
CA LYS A 65 -13.81 8.72 -1.83
C LYS A 65 -12.87 9.35 -2.87
N VAL A 66 -12.71 8.73 -4.04
CA VAL A 66 -11.89 9.26 -5.15
C VAL A 66 -12.53 10.52 -5.74
N TRP A 67 -13.83 10.49 -6.02
CA TRP A 67 -14.55 11.63 -6.57
C TRP A 67 -14.53 12.83 -5.63
N GLU A 68 -14.77 12.60 -4.34
CA GLU A 68 -14.70 13.63 -3.30
C GLU A 68 -13.30 14.26 -3.23
N HIS A 69 -12.24 13.42 -3.19
CA HIS A 69 -10.84 13.89 -3.13
C HIS A 69 -10.46 14.74 -4.34
N LEU A 70 -10.98 14.40 -5.53
CA LEU A 70 -10.73 15.16 -6.76
C LEU A 70 -11.63 16.40 -6.89
N GLY A 71 -12.59 16.59 -5.99
CA GLY A 71 -13.59 17.66 -6.09
C GLY A 71 -14.54 17.48 -7.28
N LEU A 72 -14.81 16.23 -7.68
CA LEU A 72 -15.66 15.88 -8.81
C LEU A 72 -17.03 15.37 -8.35
N PRO A 73 -18.10 15.56 -9.15
CA PRO A 73 -19.38 14.91 -8.90
C PRO A 73 -19.24 13.38 -8.91
N ASN A 74 -19.97 12.71 -8.01
CA ASN A 74 -19.98 11.26 -7.95
C ASN A 74 -20.58 10.65 -9.23
N TYR A 75 -19.90 9.66 -9.80
CA TYR A 75 -20.37 8.89 -10.95
C TYR A 75 -20.46 7.39 -10.61
N SER A 76 -21.56 6.77 -11.03
CA SER A 76 -21.78 5.33 -10.82
C SER A 76 -20.88 4.51 -11.73
N ILE A 77 -20.10 3.61 -11.13
CA ILE A 77 -19.34 2.61 -11.88
C ILE A 77 -20.32 1.54 -12.37
N GLU A 78 -20.36 1.29 -13.68
CA GLU A 78 -21.28 0.31 -14.29
C GLU A 78 -20.70 -1.11 -14.30
N ASP A 79 -19.38 -1.25 -14.48
CA ASP A 79 -18.65 -2.52 -14.46
C ASP A 79 -17.59 -2.46 -13.36
N ASP A 80 -17.84 -3.16 -12.26
CA ASP A 80 -16.95 -3.30 -11.12
C ASP A 80 -16.29 -4.69 -11.06
N SER A 81 -16.34 -5.45 -12.16
CA SER A 81 -15.78 -6.79 -12.21
C SER A 81 -14.27 -6.78 -11.92
N PRO A 82 -13.77 -7.70 -11.07
CA PRO A 82 -12.34 -7.81 -10.78
C PRO A 82 -11.53 -8.04 -12.06
N ARG A 83 -10.58 -7.15 -12.34
CA ARG A 83 -9.63 -7.28 -13.44
C ARG A 83 -8.30 -7.82 -12.91
N ASN A 84 -7.58 -8.59 -13.74
CA ASN A 84 -6.27 -9.18 -13.39
C ASN A 84 -6.30 -10.11 -12.17
N THR A 85 -7.40 -10.85 -11.98
CA THR A 85 -7.46 -11.89 -10.96
C THR A 85 -6.46 -12.99 -11.31
N ARG A 86 -5.63 -13.33 -10.33
CA ARG A 86 -4.73 -14.49 -10.38
C ARG A 86 -4.98 -15.28 -9.12
N GLU A 87 -5.28 -16.55 -9.30
CA GLU A 87 -5.32 -17.49 -8.20
C GLU A 87 -3.88 -17.80 -7.80
N TYR A 88 -3.56 -17.51 -6.54
CA TYR A 88 -2.32 -17.90 -5.92
C TYR A 88 -2.67 -18.88 -4.80
N THR A 89 -2.09 -20.08 -4.85
CA THR A 89 -2.17 -20.99 -3.72
C THR A 89 -1.26 -20.47 -2.62
N GLU A 90 -1.86 -19.91 -1.57
CA GLU A 90 -1.13 -19.44 -0.41
C GLU A 90 -0.65 -20.66 0.39
N ASN A 91 0.58 -21.10 0.12
CA ASN A 91 1.25 -22.11 0.91
C ASN A 91 2.12 -21.41 1.94
N GLU A 92 1.65 -21.34 3.18
CA GLU A 92 2.46 -20.87 4.31
C GLU A 92 3.76 -21.68 4.32
N ASN A 93 4.87 -20.97 4.19
CA ASN A 93 6.20 -21.53 4.13
C ASN A 93 7.18 -20.57 4.81
N GLU A 94 8.43 -21.00 4.96
CA GLU A 94 9.45 -20.22 5.67
C GLU A 94 9.66 -18.83 5.06
N ILE A 95 9.49 -18.68 3.74
CA ILE A 95 9.61 -17.39 3.05
C ILE A 95 8.43 -16.48 3.42
N VAL A 96 7.19 -16.97 3.41
CA VAL A 96 6.00 -16.19 3.81
C VAL A 96 6.13 -15.73 5.26
N SER A 97 6.47 -16.64 6.17
CA SER A 97 6.74 -16.35 7.57
C SER A 97 7.88 -15.34 7.77
N TYR A 98 8.95 -15.43 6.97
CA TYR A 98 10.03 -14.44 6.98
C TYR A 98 9.57 -13.08 6.46
N MET A 99 8.83 -13.03 5.35
CA MET A 99 8.28 -11.80 4.78
C MET A 99 7.33 -11.10 5.76
N ARG A 100 6.46 -11.84 6.45
CA ARG A 100 5.57 -11.27 7.49
C ARG A 100 6.35 -10.60 8.60
N ARG A 101 7.35 -11.30 9.15
CA ARG A 101 8.24 -10.74 10.19
C ARG A 101 9.05 -9.54 9.70
N PHE A 102 9.51 -9.59 8.45
CA PHE A 102 10.27 -8.51 7.84
C PHE A 102 9.42 -7.24 7.68
N PHE A 103 8.19 -7.37 7.17
CA PHE A 103 7.30 -6.24 6.91
C PHE A 103 6.53 -5.74 8.14
N GLU A 104 6.42 -6.51 9.21
CA GLU A 104 5.73 -6.10 10.44
C GLU A 104 6.14 -4.69 10.95
N PRO A 105 7.43 -4.38 11.16
CA PRO A 105 7.82 -3.03 11.61
C PRO A 105 7.54 -1.94 10.56
N HIS A 106 7.55 -2.28 9.27
CA HIS A 106 7.26 -1.32 8.19
C HIS A 106 5.76 -1.02 8.09
N ASN A 107 4.92 -2.04 8.27
CA ASN A 107 3.46 -1.90 8.29
C ASN A 107 3.00 -1.09 9.50
N ARG A 108 3.65 -1.26 10.66
CA ARG A 108 3.38 -0.45 11.86
C ARG A 108 3.69 1.03 11.62
N LYS A 109 4.86 1.34 11.04
CA LYS A 109 5.22 2.72 10.67
C LYS A 109 4.28 3.32 9.64
N LEU A 110 3.73 2.51 8.75
CA LEU A 110 2.74 2.95 7.77
C LEU A 110 1.41 3.29 8.45
N ALA A 111 0.96 2.46 9.39
CA ALA A 111 -0.23 2.75 10.19
C ALA A 111 -0.05 4.02 11.03
N GLU A 112 1.10 4.19 11.68
CA GLU A 112 1.44 5.45 12.38
C GLU A 112 1.41 6.67 11.43
N LEU A 113 1.73 6.47 10.15
CA LEU A 113 1.78 7.55 9.16
C LEU A 113 0.40 7.91 8.58
N LEU A 114 -0.48 6.92 8.40
CA LEU A 114 -1.74 7.03 7.67
C LEU A 114 -2.99 6.94 8.57
N GLY A 115 -2.84 6.53 9.83
CA GLY A 115 -3.91 6.41 10.82
C GLY A 115 -4.34 4.96 11.11
N ASP A 116 -5.14 4.81 12.16
CA ASP A 116 -5.61 3.52 12.75
C ASP A 116 -6.31 2.60 11.75
N ASP A 117 -6.88 3.20 10.73
CA ASP A 117 -7.50 2.57 9.58
C ASP A 117 -6.56 1.59 8.83
N TRP A 118 -5.25 1.75 8.97
CA TRP A 118 -4.22 0.91 8.37
C TRP A 118 -3.60 -0.09 9.36
N ASP A 119 -3.97 0.00 10.64
CA ASP A 119 -3.40 -0.86 11.68
C ASP A 119 -3.86 -2.31 11.51
N GLY A 120 -2.89 -3.22 11.44
CA GLY A 120 -3.14 -4.64 11.27
C GLY A 120 -3.88 -5.03 9.98
N LEU A 121 -3.96 -4.16 8.97
CA LEU A 121 -4.66 -4.44 7.71
C LEU A 121 -4.24 -5.79 7.12
N TRP A 122 -2.93 -6.04 7.01
CA TRP A 122 -2.35 -7.28 6.47
C TRP A 122 -2.20 -8.43 7.48
N GLN A 123 -2.55 -8.17 8.75
CA GLN A 123 -2.56 -9.19 9.80
C GLN A 123 -3.95 -9.84 9.91
N ARG A 124 -5.00 -9.12 9.51
CA ARG A 124 -6.41 -9.54 9.53
C ARG A 124 -6.82 -10.36 8.30
N THR A 125 -6.17 -10.17 7.15
CA THR A 125 -6.57 -10.77 5.86
C THR A 125 -6.36 -12.29 5.76
N ASN A 126 -5.75 -12.93 6.75
CA ASN A 126 -5.52 -14.37 6.78
C ASN A 126 -6.75 -15.21 7.18
N SER A 127 -7.91 -14.60 7.39
CA SER A 127 -9.12 -15.31 7.85
C SER A 127 -10.27 -15.36 6.85
N VAL A 128 -10.09 -14.89 5.61
CA VAL A 128 -11.15 -14.94 4.61
C VAL A 128 -10.69 -15.75 3.41
N GLU A 129 -11.36 -16.89 3.25
CA GLU A 129 -11.23 -17.83 2.15
C GLU A 129 -11.11 -17.15 0.79
N VAL A 130 -10.20 -17.70 0.00
CA VAL A 130 -10.10 -17.56 -1.44
C VAL A 130 -11.48 -17.90 -2.04
N LEU A 131 -12.13 -16.91 -2.66
CA LEU A 131 -13.24 -17.15 -3.60
C LEU A 131 -12.68 -17.43 -4.98
#